data_AF-A0A166IPA1-F1
#
_entry.id   AF-A0A166IPA1-F1
#
_cell.length_a   1.000
_cell.length_b   1.000
_cell.length_c   1.000
_cell.angle_alpha   90.00
_cell.angle_beta   90.00
_cell.angle_gamma   90.00
#
_symmetry.space_group_name_H-M   'P 1'
#
loop_
_entity.id
_entity.type
_entity.pdbx_description
1 polymer ?
#
loop_
_entity_poly.entity_id
_entity_poly.type
_entity_poly.pdbx_seq_one_letter_code
_entity_poly.pdbx_strand_id
1 'polypeptide(L)'
;MAWFKKGFKHIKFYVEDDKVCSVKDDEEDDIDYSSDTSVSESESEMEIRRRQSNLPRPASLNAFDIISMSSGFDLSGLFEERGEHSRFVSRAPVSSVISKLEEIAKVVKFNVRKKDCSVSLEGSREGVKGPLTIAVEIFELTPSLRVVEVKKKAGDRGEYDEFVNRELRPGLRNLMLMESAESSNLPSDTE
;
A
#
# COMPACT_ATOMS: atom_id res chain seq x y z
N MET A 1 8.24 -27.71 -11.39
CA MET A 1 9.38 -26.78 -11.51
C MET A 1 10.04 -26.65 -10.15
N ALA A 2 11.33 -26.94 -10.04
CA ALA A 2 12.08 -26.68 -8.81
C ALA A 2 12.39 -25.17 -8.74
N TRP A 3 11.93 -24.51 -7.69
CA TRP A 3 12.02 -23.06 -7.48
C TRP A 3 13.37 -22.61 -6.91
N PHE A 4 14.32 -23.53 -6.74
CA PHE A 4 15.67 -23.24 -6.29
C PHE A 4 16.69 -23.52 -7.40
N LYS A 5 17.62 -22.58 -7.61
CA LYS A 5 18.52 -22.58 -8.76
C LYS A 5 19.76 -23.45 -8.54
N LYS A 6 20.11 -24.19 -9.59
CA LYS A 6 21.47 -24.72 -9.84
C LYS A 6 22.48 -23.57 -9.66
N GLY A 7 23.45 -23.74 -8.76
CA GLY A 7 24.40 -22.70 -8.34
C GLY A 7 24.18 -22.15 -6.91
N PHE A 8 23.17 -22.64 -6.18
CA PHE A 8 23.01 -22.32 -4.77
C PHE A 8 24.22 -22.81 -3.96
N LYS A 9 24.99 -21.89 -3.38
CA LYS A 9 26.05 -22.19 -2.41
C LYS A 9 25.47 -22.04 -1.01
N HIS A 10 25.61 -23.09 -0.21
CA HIS A 10 25.20 -23.07 1.19
C HIS A 10 26.14 -22.14 1.95
N ILE A 11 25.62 -21.02 2.45
CA ILE A 11 26.42 -20.11 3.27
C ILE A 11 26.60 -20.79 4.63
N LYS A 12 27.85 -21.04 5.02
CA LYS A 12 28.20 -21.62 6.33
C LYS A 12 28.60 -20.49 7.26
N PHE A 13 27.93 -20.44 8.40
CA PHE A 13 28.27 -19.56 9.50
C PHE A 13 28.62 -20.40 10.72
N TYR A 14 29.48 -19.87 11.58
CA TYR A 14 29.62 -20.33 12.96
C TYR A 14 29.49 -19.13 13.89
N VAL A 15 29.08 -19.40 15.12
CA VAL A 15 28.96 -18.40 16.17
C VAL A 15 30.11 -18.61 17.14
N GLU A 16 30.93 -17.58 17.31
CA GLU A 16 32.01 -17.52 18.29
C GLU A 16 31.86 -16.19 19.05
N ASP A 17 31.82 -16.26 20.38
CA ASP A 17 31.63 -15.11 21.28
C ASP A 17 30.50 -14.14 20.87
N ASP A 18 29.30 -14.67 20.66
CA ASP A 18 28.09 -13.89 20.29
C ASP A 18 28.22 -13.09 18.97
N LYS A 19 29.23 -13.41 18.15
CA LYS A 19 29.43 -12.85 16.81
C LYS A 19 29.27 -13.93 15.74
N VAL A 20 28.56 -13.56 14.67
CA VAL A 20 28.36 -14.42 13.50
C VAL A 20 29.50 -14.20 12.52
N CYS A 21 30.28 -15.25 12.26
CA CYS A 21 31.39 -15.23 11.29
C CYS A 21 31.03 -16.06 10.06
N SER A 22 31.30 -15.53 8.86
CA SER A 22 31.21 -16.29 7.60
C SER A 22 32.55 -16.92 7.26
N VAL A 23 32.54 -18.17 6.81
CA VAL A 23 33.75 -18.84 6.30
C VAL A 23 33.97 -18.40 4.86
N LYS A 24 35.15 -17.83 4.56
CA LYS A 24 35.63 -17.67 3.19
C LYS A 24 36.39 -18.94 2.82
N ASP A 25 35.98 -19.62 1.75
CA ASP A 25 36.78 -20.69 1.17
C ASP A 25 37.92 -20.02 0.39
N ASP A 26 39.14 -20.17 0.88
CA ASP A 26 40.35 -19.66 0.23
C ASP A 26 40.68 -20.50 -1.01
N GLU A 27 40.39 -19.97 -2.19
CA GLU A 27 41.20 -20.23 -3.39
C GLU A 27 41.68 -18.86 -3.92
N GLU A 28 43.00 -18.68 -3.88
CA GLU A 28 43.73 -17.54 -4.43
C GLU A 28 43.56 -17.47 -5.95
N ASP A 29 43.23 -16.28 -6.47
CA ASP A 29 43.79 -15.81 -7.73
C ASP A 29 43.79 -14.27 -7.72
N ASP A 30 44.99 -13.70 -7.81
CA ASP A 30 45.27 -12.28 -7.97
C ASP A 30 44.67 -11.75 -9.28
N ILE A 31 44.02 -10.57 -9.24
CA ILE A 31 44.10 -9.56 -10.31
C ILE A 31 43.69 -8.19 -9.74
N ASP A 32 44.66 -7.28 -9.82
CA ASP A 32 44.55 -5.84 -9.66
C ASP A 32 43.70 -5.21 -10.78
N TYR A 33 42.67 -4.44 -10.42
CA TYR A 33 42.15 -3.40 -11.30
C TYR A 33 41.50 -2.28 -10.48
N SER A 34 42.30 -1.25 -10.21
CA SER A 34 41.82 0.09 -9.88
C SER A 34 41.10 0.70 -11.09
N SER A 35 39.81 1.05 -10.98
CA SER A 35 39.27 2.28 -11.58
C SER A 35 37.83 2.59 -11.13
N ASP A 36 37.68 3.82 -10.68
CA ASP A 36 36.48 4.65 -10.58
C ASP A 36 35.28 4.29 -11.49
N THR A 37 34.09 4.29 -10.90
CA THR A 37 32.89 4.81 -11.57
C THR A 37 31.90 5.27 -10.50
N SER A 38 32.05 6.53 -10.09
CA SER A 38 30.97 7.28 -9.47
C SER A 38 29.84 7.41 -10.50
N VAL A 39 28.83 6.54 -10.42
CA VAL A 39 27.57 6.72 -11.15
C VAL A 39 26.85 7.91 -10.53
N SER A 40 27.10 9.09 -11.09
CA SER A 40 26.30 10.27 -10.86
C SER A 40 24.88 9.96 -11.35
N GLU A 41 23.98 9.70 -10.42
CA GLU A 41 22.55 9.58 -10.71
C GLU A 41 22.05 10.96 -11.16
N SER A 42 21.81 11.07 -12.46
CA SER A 42 21.34 12.27 -13.15
C SER A 42 20.20 12.96 -12.42
N GLU A 43 20.43 14.22 -12.03
CA GLU A 43 19.47 15.10 -11.34
C GLU A 43 18.20 15.44 -12.16
N SER A 44 18.11 14.94 -13.40
CA SER A 44 17.04 15.24 -14.34
C SER A 44 15.71 14.55 -14.02
N GLU A 45 15.68 13.46 -13.24
CA GLU A 45 14.41 12.84 -12.81
C GLU A 45 13.78 13.56 -11.61
N MET A 46 14.56 14.33 -10.83
CA MET A 46 14.05 15.13 -9.72
C MET A 46 13.37 16.42 -10.21
N GLU A 47 13.80 16.95 -11.35
CA GLU A 47 13.28 18.19 -11.95
C GLU A 47 11.84 18.06 -12.47
N ILE A 48 11.44 16.89 -12.98
CA ILE A 48 10.06 16.66 -13.46
C ILE A 48 9.06 16.67 -12.28
N ARG A 49 9.52 16.40 -11.05
CA ARG A 49 8.69 16.40 -9.84
C ARG A 49 8.35 17.80 -9.32
N ARG A 50 9.06 18.85 -9.72
CA ARG A 50 8.87 20.21 -9.16
C ARG A 50 7.64 20.94 -9.70
N ARG A 51 6.90 20.39 -10.66
CA ARG A 51 5.80 21.11 -11.33
C ARG A 51 4.40 20.56 -11.13
N GLN A 52 4.17 19.50 -10.36
CA GLN A 52 2.79 19.02 -10.11
C GLN A 52 2.53 18.65 -8.65
N SER A 53 1.68 19.48 -8.03
CA SER A 53 1.11 19.44 -6.67
C SER A 53 2.00 19.97 -5.54
N ASN A 54 1.52 21.00 -4.84
CA ASN A 54 2.09 21.55 -3.59
C ASN A 54 1.95 20.58 -2.40
N LEU A 55 1.66 19.30 -2.64
CA LEU A 55 1.45 18.32 -1.59
C LEU A 55 2.79 17.65 -1.22
N PRO A 56 3.06 17.43 0.07
CA PRO A 56 4.23 16.66 0.47
C PRO A 56 4.14 15.23 -0.09
N ARG A 57 5.30 14.58 -0.26
CA ARG A 57 5.36 13.17 -0.68
C ARG A 57 4.66 12.30 0.38
N PRO A 58 3.83 11.30 -0.02
CA PRO A 58 3.26 10.34 0.92
C PRO A 58 4.33 9.61 1.73
N ALA A 59 3.99 9.18 2.94
CA ALA A 59 4.83 8.29 3.71
C ALA A 59 5.03 6.96 2.97
N SER A 60 6.25 6.43 2.97
CA SER A 60 6.58 5.16 2.33
C SER A 60 6.18 3.97 3.21
N LEU A 61 5.53 2.97 2.63
CA LEU A 61 5.26 1.68 3.26
C LEU A 61 6.41 0.72 2.98
N ASN A 62 6.96 0.15 4.05
CA ASN A 62 7.90 -0.95 3.98
C ASN A 62 7.16 -2.31 4.00
N ALA A 63 7.91 -3.41 3.88
CA ALA A 63 7.35 -4.75 3.87
C ALA A 63 6.68 -5.13 5.21
N PHE A 64 7.26 -4.74 6.35
CA PHE A 64 6.68 -4.99 7.67
C PHE A 64 5.37 -4.23 7.87
N ASP A 65 5.25 -3.01 7.34
CA ASP A 65 3.99 -2.26 7.39
C ASP A 65 2.90 -3.04 6.65
N ILE A 66 3.18 -3.53 5.44
CA ILE A 66 2.22 -4.32 4.65
C ILE A 66 1.82 -5.60 5.38
N ILE A 67 2.79 -6.32 5.97
CA ILE A 67 2.55 -7.55 6.73
C ILE A 67 1.66 -7.26 7.95
N SER A 68 1.98 -6.21 8.72
CA SER A 68 1.22 -5.82 9.91
C SER A 68 -0.23 -5.45 9.60
N MET A 69 -0.52 -5.01 8.37
CA MET A 69 -1.88 -4.72 7.93
C MET A 69 -2.68 -5.98 7.55
N SER A 70 -2.09 -7.17 7.49
CA SER A 70 -2.82 -8.40 7.13
C SER A 70 -3.82 -8.79 8.23
N SER A 71 -5.01 -9.26 7.84
CA SER A 71 -6.05 -9.69 8.77
C SER A 71 -5.61 -10.86 9.66
N GLY A 72 -4.58 -11.63 9.26
CA GLY A 72 -4.01 -12.69 10.08
C GLY A 72 -3.20 -12.19 11.30
N PHE A 73 -2.81 -10.92 11.31
CA PHE A 73 -2.15 -10.27 12.45
C PHE A 73 -3.09 -9.32 13.21
N ASP A 74 -4.33 -9.17 12.75
CA ASP A 74 -5.33 -8.33 13.40
C ASP A 74 -6.12 -9.12 14.45
N LEU A 75 -5.86 -8.81 15.72
CA LEU A 75 -6.55 -9.40 16.87
C LEU A 75 -7.87 -8.68 17.22
N SER A 76 -8.24 -7.60 16.52
CA SER A 76 -9.46 -6.83 16.80
C SER A 76 -10.73 -7.68 16.72
N GLY A 77 -10.71 -8.76 15.92
CA GLY A 77 -11.80 -9.72 15.82
C GLY A 77 -12.11 -10.51 17.10
N LEU A 78 -11.24 -10.47 18.13
CA LEU A 78 -11.51 -11.03 19.45
C LEU A 78 -12.36 -10.09 20.33
N PHE A 79 -12.56 -8.84 19.90
CA PHE A 79 -13.30 -7.81 20.61
C PHE A 79 -14.55 -7.40 19.81
N GLU A 80 -15.52 -6.78 20.49
CA GLU A 80 -16.77 -6.31 19.84
C GLU A 80 -16.52 -5.19 18.81
N GLU A 81 -15.46 -4.41 19.01
CA GLU A 81 -15.03 -3.35 18.12
C GLU A 81 -13.98 -3.89 17.13
N ARG A 82 -14.47 -4.44 16.02
CA ARG A 82 -13.60 -4.77 14.88
C ARG A 82 -13.15 -3.46 14.22
N GLY A 83 -11.85 -3.33 13.93
CA GLY A 83 -11.39 -2.24 13.09
C GLY A 83 -11.88 -2.41 11.66
N GLU A 84 -12.82 -1.58 11.20
CA GLU A 84 -13.23 -1.63 9.79
C GLU A 84 -12.31 -0.77 8.93
N HIS A 85 -11.57 -1.47 8.08
CA HIS A 85 -10.65 -0.85 7.14
C HIS A 85 -10.72 -1.54 5.78
N SER A 86 -10.58 -0.74 4.73
CA SER A 86 -10.54 -1.19 3.34
C SER A 86 -9.29 -0.60 2.69
N ARG A 87 -8.64 -1.37 1.82
CA ARG A 87 -7.41 -0.96 1.14
C ARG A 87 -7.50 -1.29 -0.33
N PHE A 88 -6.89 -0.44 -1.15
CA PHE A 88 -6.70 -0.70 -2.57
C PHE A 88 -5.38 -0.08 -3.05
N VAL A 89 -4.86 -0.62 -4.13
CA VAL A 89 -3.62 -0.13 -4.76
C VAL A 89 -3.99 0.76 -5.94
N SER A 90 -3.27 1.87 -6.12
CA SER A 90 -3.48 2.82 -7.20
C SER A 90 -2.17 3.25 -7.85
N ARG A 91 -2.20 3.45 -9.17
CA ARG A 91 -1.13 4.15 -9.92
C ARG A 91 -1.40 5.65 -10.06
N ALA A 92 -2.57 6.13 -9.64
CA ALA A 92 -2.95 7.52 -9.77
C ALA A 92 -2.09 8.42 -8.87
N PRO A 93 -1.83 9.69 -9.26
CA PRO A 93 -1.25 10.67 -8.36
C PRO A 93 -2.10 10.91 -7.12
N VAL A 94 -1.47 11.32 -6.01
CA VAL A 94 -2.14 11.63 -4.74
C VAL A 94 -3.25 12.66 -4.94
N SER A 95 -2.97 13.71 -5.72
CA SER A 95 -3.95 14.75 -6.04
C SER A 95 -5.20 14.19 -6.71
N SER A 96 -5.05 13.27 -7.66
CA SER A 96 -6.19 12.64 -8.35
C SER A 96 -7.05 11.81 -7.40
N VAL A 97 -6.42 11.06 -6.49
CA VAL A 97 -7.15 10.31 -5.46
C VAL A 97 -7.91 11.26 -4.54
N ILE A 98 -7.24 12.30 -4.01
CA ILE A 98 -7.87 13.30 -3.13
C ILE A 98 -9.03 14.00 -3.84
N SER A 99 -8.83 14.48 -5.06
CA SER A 99 -9.91 15.13 -5.82
C SER A 99 -11.10 14.21 -6.04
N LYS A 100 -10.86 12.91 -6.29
CA LYS A 100 -11.95 11.96 -6.45
C LYS A 100 -12.70 11.70 -5.14
N LEU A 101 -11.98 11.64 -4.01
CA LEU A 101 -12.59 11.56 -2.68
C LEU A 101 -13.48 12.78 -2.39
N GLU A 102 -13.06 13.98 -2.79
CA GLU A 102 -13.87 15.19 -2.64
C GLU A 102 -15.14 15.17 -3.48
N GLU A 103 -15.07 14.67 -4.72
CA GLU A 103 -16.24 14.48 -5.57
C GLU A 103 -17.25 13.54 -4.92
N ILE A 104 -16.78 12.38 -4.43
CA ILE A 104 -17.63 11.39 -3.75
C ILE A 104 -18.25 12.03 -2.49
N ALA A 105 -17.46 12.72 -1.68
CA ALA A 105 -17.93 13.38 -0.48
C ALA A 105 -19.02 14.42 -0.76
N LYS A 106 -18.90 15.20 -1.84
CA LYS A 106 -19.94 16.15 -2.25
C LYS A 106 -21.25 15.46 -2.61
N VAL A 107 -21.20 14.33 -3.32
CA VAL A 107 -22.40 13.55 -3.70
C VAL A 107 -23.13 13.06 -2.45
N VAL A 108 -22.39 12.53 -1.47
CA VAL A 108 -22.97 12.02 -0.21
C VAL A 108 -23.19 13.10 0.85
N LYS A 109 -22.87 14.36 0.55
CA LYS A 109 -22.96 15.53 1.45
C LYS A 109 -22.12 15.39 2.74
N PHE A 110 -20.94 14.80 2.63
CA PHE A 110 -19.98 14.71 3.72
C PHE A 110 -19.11 15.97 3.75
N ASN A 111 -18.75 16.39 4.96
CA ASN A 111 -17.71 17.38 5.16
C ASN A 111 -16.34 16.77 4.91
N VAL A 112 -15.43 17.54 4.32
CA VAL A 112 -14.08 17.10 3.97
C VAL A 112 -13.04 17.96 4.68
N ARG A 113 -12.12 17.31 5.39
CA ARG A 113 -10.90 17.95 5.90
C ARG A 113 -9.68 17.28 5.26
N LYS A 114 -8.79 18.08 4.68
CA LYS A 114 -7.55 17.60 4.06
C LYS A 114 -6.36 17.97 4.92
N LYS A 115 -5.44 17.02 5.09
CA LYS A 115 -4.16 17.26 5.74
C LYS A 115 -3.10 16.43 5.02
N ASP A 116 -2.20 17.09 4.31
CA ASP A 116 -1.11 16.43 3.56
C ASP A 116 -1.64 15.36 2.60
N CYS A 117 -1.24 14.10 2.78
CA CYS A 117 -1.68 12.94 2.00
C CYS A 117 -2.86 12.19 2.66
N SER A 118 -3.62 12.87 3.53
CA SER A 118 -4.77 12.31 4.24
C SER A 118 -6.04 13.16 4.07
N VAL A 119 -7.18 12.48 4.08
CA VAL A 119 -8.50 13.09 3.96
C VAL A 119 -9.41 12.51 5.04
N SER A 120 -10.05 13.37 5.83
CA SER A 120 -11.12 13.00 6.75
C SER A 120 -12.47 13.36 6.14
N LEU A 121 -13.35 12.37 6.04
CA LEU A 121 -14.72 12.50 5.56
C LEU A 121 -15.66 12.34 6.74
N GLU A 122 -16.56 13.29 6.95
CA GLU A 122 -17.48 13.30 8.08
C GLU A 122 -18.92 13.51 7.59
N GLY A 123 -19.77 12.52 7.86
CA GLY A 123 -21.19 12.59 7.56
C GLY A 123 -21.94 13.47 8.55
N SER A 124 -23.02 14.08 8.10
CA SER A 124 -23.86 14.97 8.94
C SER A 124 -25.04 14.22 9.60
N ARG A 125 -25.23 12.95 9.28
CA ARG A 125 -26.34 12.14 9.80
C ARG A 125 -25.93 11.52 11.13
N GLU A 126 -26.75 11.72 12.17
CA GLU A 126 -26.56 11.02 13.44
C GLU A 126 -27.17 9.63 13.35
N GLY A 127 -26.31 8.61 13.23
CA GLY A 127 -26.71 7.22 13.43
C GLY A 127 -26.74 6.84 14.91
N VAL A 128 -27.03 5.57 15.21
CA VAL A 128 -27.07 5.04 16.59
C VAL A 128 -25.73 5.26 17.32
N LYS A 129 -24.62 5.21 16.59
CA LYS A 129 -23.25 5.43 17.09
C LYS A 129 -22.71 6.82 16.75
N GLY A 130 -23.60 7.79 16.51
CA GLY A 130 -23.25 9.15 16.07
C GLY A 130 -22.89 9.22 14.58
N PRO A 131 -22.33 10.36 14.13
CA PRO A 131 -22.01 10.57 12.72
C PRO A 131 -20.87 9.68 12.22
N LEU A 132 -21.05 9.13 11.02
CA LEU A 132 -20.01 8.37 10.33
C LEU A 132 -18.80 9.25 10.03
N THR A 133 -17.65 8.88 10.59
CA THR A 133 -16.37 9.54 10.32
C THR A 133 -15.39 8.55 9.72
N ILE A 134 -14.79 8.90 8.60
CA ILE A 134 -13.86 8.06 7.83
C ILE A 134 -12.54 8.81 7.66
N ALA A 135 -11.43 8.12 7.88
CA ALA A 135 -10.10 8.61 7.53
C ALA A 135 -9.59 7.85 6.29
N VAL A 136 -9.09 8.59 5.32
CA VAL A 136 -8.41 8.05 4.15
C VAL A 136 -6.95 8.50 4.18
N GLU A 137 -6.04 7.56 4.19
CA GLU A 137 -4.59 7.79 4.20
C GLU A 137 -3.98 7.20 2.93
N ILE A 138 -3.13 7.99 2.26
CA ILE A 138 -2.45 7.59 1.03
C ILE A 138 -0.98 7.41 1.37
N PHE A 139 -0.46 6.24 1.05
CA PHE A 139 0.94 5.87 1.28
C PHE A 139 1.63 5.51 -0.03
N GLU A 140 2.93 5.75 -0.11
CA GLU A 140 3.76 5.32 -1.23
C GLU A 140 4.24 3.89 -1.01
N LEU A 141 3.98 2.99 -1.96
CA LEU A 141 4.49 1.63 -1.94
C LEU A 141 5.74 1.49 -2.81
N THR A 142 5.70 2.11 -3.99
CA THR A 142 6.83 2.26 -4.92
C THR A 142 6.73 3.65 -5.56
N PRO A 143 7.73 4.14 -6.32
CA PRO A 143 7.61 5.43 -7.01
C PRO A 143 6.36 5.57 -7.89
N SER A 144 5.79 4.45 -8.36
CA SER A 144 4.61 4.42 -9.23
C SER A 144 3.33 3.90 -8.58
N LEU A 145 3.41 3.28 -7.38
CA LEU A 145 2.29 2.64 -6.72
C LEU A 145 2.02 3.29 -5.36
N ARG A 146 0.74 3.46 -5.07
CA ARG A 146 0.25 3.97 -3.79
C ARG A 146 -0.75 3.00 -3.21
N VAL A 147 -0.73 2.88 -1.89
CA VAL A 147 -1.78 2.20 -1.13
C VAL A 147 -2.68 3.27 -0.57
N VAL A 148 -3.98 3.13 -0.83
CA VAL A 148 -5.00 3.98 -0.23
C VAL A 148 -5.72 3.16 0.82
N GLU A 149 -5.62 3.61 2.06
CA GLU A 149 -6.24 2.97 3.20
C GLU A 149 -7.42 3.81 3.69
N VAL A 150 -8.55 3.15 3.93
CA VAL A 150 -9.82 3.76 4.31
C VAL A 150 -10.23 3.16 5.64
N LYS A 151 -10.22 3.93 6.72
CA LYS A 151 -10.55 3.48 8.09
C LYS A 151 -11.81 4.16 8.61
N LYS A 152 -12.71 3.39 9.22
CA LYS A 152 -13.76 3.97 10.06
C LYS A 152 -13.14 4.55 11.33
N LYS A 153 -13.53 5.75 11.73
CA LYS A 153 -13.11 6.43 12.97
C LYS A 153 -14.25 6.58 13.98
N ALA A 154 -15.47 6.77 13.50
CA ALA A 154 -16.68 6.87 14.32
C ALA A 154 -17.91 6.47 13.48
N GLY A 155 -19.06 6.27 14.14
CA GLY A 155 -20.32 5.89 13.49
C GLY A 155 -20.53 4.38 13.35
N ASP A 156 -21.64 4.02 12.71
CA ASP A 156 -22.09 2.64 12.58
C ASP A 156 -21.32 1.86 11.51
N ARG A 157 -21.16 0.54 11.73
CA ARG A 157 -20.46 -0.34 10.79
C ARG A 157 -21.24 -0.53 9.49
N GLY A 158 -22.56 -0.72 9.57
CA GLY A 158 -23.40 -0.90 8.40
C GLY A 158 -23.39 0.33 7.50
N GLU A 159 -23.43 1.53 8.09
CA GLU A 159 -23.29 2.79 7.34
C GLU A 159 -21.91 2.90 6.65
N TYR A 160 -20.83 2.51 7.34
CA TYR A 160 -19.49 2.45 6.74
C TYR A 160 -19.44 1.48 5.55
N ASP A 161 -19.91 0.25 5.74
CA ASP A 161 -19.89 -0.78 4.70
C ASP A 161 -20.74 -0.37 3.49
N GLU A 162 -21.90 0.26 3.74
CA GLU A 162 -22.75 0.80 2.68
C GLU A 162 -22.03 1.90 1.91
N PHE A 163 -21.44 2.89 2.59
CA PHE A 163 -20.67 3.96 1.95
C PHE A 163 -19.50 3.41 1.12
N VAL A 164 -18.72 2.47 1.69
CA VAL A 164 -17.57 1.89 0.99
C VAL A 164 -18.00 1.15 -0.27
N ASN A 165 -19.09 0.38 -0.20
CA ASN A 165 -19.54 -0.46 -1.32
C ASN A 165 -20.35 0.29 -2.38
N ARG A 166 -21.19 1.26 -1.99
CA ARG A 166 -22.08 1.98 -2.91
C ARG A 166 -21.45 3.23 -3.52
N GLU A 167 -20.60 3.90 -2.77
CA GLU A 167 -20.11 5.24 -3.15
C GLU A 167 -18.61 5.21 -3.41
N LEU A 168 -17.83 4.74 -2.43
CA LEU A 168 -16.37 4.84 -2.48
C LEU A 168 -15.73 3.93 -3.53
N ARG A 169 -16.01 2.61 -3.47
CA ARG A 169 -15.45 1.63 -4.42
C ARG A 169 -15.86 1.93 -5.86
N PRO A 170 -17.14 2.18 -6.18
CA PRO A 170 -17.54 2.54 -7.54
C PRO A 170 -16.90 3.86 -7.99
N GLY A 171 -16.87 4.87 -7.13
CA GLY A 171 -16.28 6.17 -7.44
C GLY A 171 -14.77 6.12 -7.70
N LEU A 172 -14.03 5.23 -7.05
CA LEU A 172 -12.59 5.08 -7.19
C LEU A 172 -12.16 3.98 -8.17
N ARG A 173 -13.09 3.24 -8.77
CA ARG A 173 -12.81 2.08 -9.64
C ARG A 173 -11.75 2.37 -10.72
N ASN A 174 -11.84 3.52 -11.39
CA ASN A 174 -10.90 3.90 -12.46
C ASN A 174 -9.49 4.25 -11.96
N LEU A 175 -9.33 4.45 -10.65
CA LEU A 175 -8.04 4.71 -10.01
C LEU A 175 -7.47 3.45 -9.36
N MET A 176 -8.28 2.40 -9.15
CA MET A 176 -7.82 1.13 -8.58
C MET A 176 -7.07 0.34 -9.63
N LEU A 177 -5.93 -0.23 -9.25
CA LEU A 177 -5.26 -1.25 -10.03
C LEU A 177 -6.16 -2.49 -10.03
N MET A 178 -6.67 -2.89 -11.21
CA MET A 178 -7.54 -4.07 -11.33
C MET A 178 -6.81 -5.31 -10.83
N GLU A 179 -7.46 -6.04 -9.94
CA GLU A 179 -7.20 -7.47 -9.79
C GLU A 179 -7.77 -8.11 -11.06
N SER A 180 -6.91 -8.44 -12.02
CA SER A 180 -7.30 -9.30 -13.13
C SER A 180 -7.66 -10.65 -12.53
N ALA A 181 -8.94 -10.84 -12.20
CA ALA A 181 -9.50 -12.17 -12.09
C ALA A 181 -9.47 -12.75 -13.51
N GLU A 182 -8.40 -13.50 -13.83
CA GLU A 182 -8.43 -14.38 -14.98
C GLU A 182 -9.57 -15.38 -14.74
N SER A 183 -10.68 -15.18 -15.44
CA SER A 183 -11.73 -16.18 -15.55
C SER A 183 -11.14 -17.38 -16.27
N SER A 184 -10.68 -18.38 -15.52
CA SER A 184 -10.43 -19.72 -16.04
C SER A 184 -11.77 -20.31 -16.47
N ASN A 185 -12.15 -20.06 -17.72
CA ASN A 185 -13.14 -20.88 -18.41
C ASN A 185 -12.52 -22.28 -18.58
N LEU A 186 -12.82 -23.20 -17.68
CA LEU A 186 -12.68 -24.62 -17.99
C LEU A 186 -13.80 -25.01 -18.96
N PRO A 187 -13.51 -25.58 -20.13
CA PRO A 187 -14.52 -26.30 -20.88
C PRO A 187 -14.89 -27.55 -20.08
N SER A 188 -16.16 -27.68 -19.72
CA SER A 188 -16.72 -28.93 -19.22
C SER A 188 -16.80 -29.92 -20.39
N ASP A 189 -15.83 -30.82 -20.49
CA ASP A 189 -15.97 -31.99 -21.34
C ASP A 189 -17.14 -32.83 -20.83
N THR A 190 -18.09 -33.07 -21.72
CA THR A 190 -19.24 -33.96 -21.52
C THR A 190 -18.91 -35.26 -22.23
N GLU A 191 -18.83 -36.36 -21.49
CA GLU A 191 -19.09 -37.73 -21.99
C GLU A 191 -19.99 -38.46 -20.99
#